data_AF-A0A1H2ZLX0-F1
#
_entry.id   AF-A0A1H2ZLX0-F1
#
_cell.length_a   1.000
_cell.length_b   1.000
_cell.length_c   1.000
_cell.angle_alpha   90.00
_cell.angle_beta   90.00
_cell.angle_gamma   90.00
#
_symmetry.space_group_name_H-M   'P 1'
#
loop_
_entity.id
_entity.type
_entity.pdbx_description
1 polymer ?
#
loop_
_entity_poly.entity_id
_entity_poly.type
_entity_poly.pdbx_seq_one_letter_code
_entity_poly.pdbx_strand_id
1 'polypeptide(L)'
;MSTEENLNLPQSNAWNMFTIISFIVAAAMMAGGIYFLEASFAAKGFYSMSALMLVHTTVSITKTLRDREESQRLHNRIEDAKTEKLLKEVGENIAA
;
A
#
# COMPACT_ATOMS: atom_id res chain seq x y z
N MET A 1 -2.09 -23.60 -16.21
CA MET A 1 -1.90 -23.73 -14.76
C MET A 1 -0.46 -23.37 -14.44
N SER A 2 -0.18 -22.07 -14.35
CA SER A 2 1.07 -21.52 -13.82
C SER A 2 0.73 -21.01 -12.42
N THR A 3 1.02 -21.82 -11.41
CA THR A 3 1.03 -21.36 -10.02
C THR A 3 2.16 -20.33 -9.90
N GLU A 4 1.82 -19.06 -10.09
CA GLU A 4 2.62 -17.95 -9.61
C GLU A 4 2.69 -18.10 -8.08
N GLU A 5 3.68 -18.84 -7.60
CA GLU A 5 4.04 -18.91 -6.20
C GLU A 5 4.44 -17.49 -5.80
N ASN A 6 3.49 -16.79 -5.17
CA ASN A 6 3.70 -15.45 -4.65
C ASN A 6 4.63 -15.60 -3.43
N LEU A 7 5.94 -15.63 -3.70
CA LEU A 7 6.97 -15.69 -2.68
C LEU A 7 6.92 -14.38 -1.88
N ASN A 8 6.09 -14.35 -0.85
CA ASN A 8 6.08 -13.31 0.18
C ASN A 8 7.37 -13.45 0.99
N LEU A 9 8.49 -13.04 0.40
CA LEU A 9 9.74 -12.91 1.11
C LEU A 9 9.54 -11.86 2.20
N PRO A 10 9.69 -12.22 3.48
CA PRO A 10 9.62 -11.23 4.55
C PRO A 10 10.68 -10.17 4.28
N GLN A 11 10.24 -8.93 4.08
CA GLN A 11 11.16 -7.83 3.89
C GLN A 11 12.03 -7.70 5.14
N SER A 12 13.35 -7.62 4.92
CA SER A 12 14.32 -7.54 6.00
C SER A 12 14.02 -6.32 6.87
N ASN A 13 14.09 -6.47 8.19
CA ASN A 13 13.89 -5.37 9.14
C ASN A 13 14.84 -4.18 8.86
N ALA A 14 16.03 -4.46 8.34
CA ALA A 14 16.98 -3.43 7.90
C ALA A 14 16.45 -2.57 6.76
N TRP A 15 15.74 -3.17 5.80
CA TRP A 15 15.15 -2.45 4.66
C TRP A 15 14.00 -1.52 5.09
N ASN A 16 13.15 -1.98 6.01
CA ASN A 16 12.09 -1.15 6.58
C ASN A 16 12.66 0.06 7.32
N MET A 17 13.70 -0.16 8.15
CA MET A 17 14.36 0.92 8.87
C MET A 17 15.04 1.91 7.92
N PHE A 18 15.74 1.42 6.89
CA PHE A 18 16.36 2.25 5.86
C PHE A 18 15.33 3.15 5.15
N THR A 19 14.17 2.60 4.81
CA THR A 19 13.09 3.35 4.15
C THR A 19 12.52 4.45 5.04
N ILE A 20 12.27 4.15 6.32
CA ILE A 20 11.77 5.14 7.29
C ILE A 20 12.80 6.26 7.51
N ILE A 21 14.07 5.91 7.69
CA ILE A 21 15.15 6.90 7.85
C ILE A 21 15.27 7.77 6.59
N SER A 22 15.24 7.18 5.40
CA SER A 22 15.31 7.92 4.13
C SER A 22 14.17 8.91 3.97
N PHE A 23 12.95 8.52 4.37
CA PHE A 23 11.80 9.43 4.37
C PHE A 23 11.98 10.60 5.35
N ILE A 24 12.48 10.34 6.57
CA ILE A 24 12.74 11.39 7.55
C ILE A 24 13.80 12.37 7.03
N VAL A 25 14.87 11.87 6.43
CA VAL A 25 15.92 12.70 5.83
C VAL A 25 15.35 13.56 4.69
N ALA A 26 14.56 12.98 3.79
CA ALA A 26 13.93 13.72 2.69
C ALA A 26 12.96 14.81 3.21
N ALA A 27 12.15 14.50 4.23
CA ALA A 27 11.24 15.45 4.86
C ALA A 27 12.02 16.62 5.52
N ALA A 28 13.12 16.31 6.21
CA ALA A 28 13.99 17.31 6.82
C ALA A 28 14.66 18.20 5.76
N MET A 29 15.13 17.63 4.64
CA MET A 29 15.67 18.40 3.52
C MET A 29 14.64 19.34 2.92
N MET A 30 13.39 18.89 2.74
CA MET A 30 12.31 19.74 2.25
C MET A 30 11.99 20.90 3.22
N ALA A 31 11.85 20.59 4.51
CA ALA A 31 11.60 21.59 5.54
C ALA A 31 12.74 22.61 5.63
N GLY A 32 13.99 22.14 5.59
CA GLY A 32 15.19 22.99 5.53
C GLY A 32 15.19 23.88 4.28
N GLY A 33 14.84 23.32 3.11
CA GLY A 33 14.72 24.08 1.86
C GLY A 33 13.70 25.21 1.96
N ILE A 34 12.52 24.96 2.55
CA ILE A 34 11.50 26.01 2.78
C ILE A 34 11.99 27.06 3.78
N TYR A 35 12.74 26.64 4.81
CA TYR A 35 13.28 27.56 5.81
C TYR A 35 14.30 28.53 5.21
N PHE A 36 15.28 28.01 4.47
CA PHE A 36 16.34 28.81 3.83
C PHE A 36 15.89 29.56 2.58
N LEU A 37 14.72 29.24 2.01
CA LEU A 37 14.18 29.96 0.86
C LEU A 37 13.94 31.44 1.21
N GLU A 38 14.51 32.35 0.44
CA GLU A 38 14.23 33.78 0.57
C GLU A 38 12.90 34.10 -0.16
N ALA A 39 11.80 33.99 0.57
CA ALA A 39 10.45 34.22 0.06
C ALA A 39 9.55 34.82 1.15
N SER A 40 8.42 35.39 0.73
CA SER A 40 7.42 35.93 1.65
C SER A 40 6.83 34.83 2.54
N PHE A 41 6.32 35.20 3.72
CA PHE A 41 5.70 34.26 4.65
C PHE A 41 4.54 33.48 4.00
N ALA A 42 3.74 34.16 3.17
CA ALA A 42 2.66 33.54 2.42
C ALA A 42 3.16 32.47 1.43
N ALA A 43 4.26 32.75 0.71
CA ALA A 43 4.85 31.79 -0.21
C ALA A 43 5.41 30.56 0.53
N LYS A 44 6.12 30.75 1.64
CA LYS A 44 6.60 29.65 2.50
C LYS A 44 5.44 28.80 3.01
N GLY A 45 4.36 29.45 3.43
CA GLY A 45 3.11 28.79 3.82
C GLY A 45 2.55 27.91 2.70
N PHE A 46 2.42 28.46 1.49
CA PHE A 46 1.94 27.71 0.33
C PHE A 46 2.78 26.47 0.04
N TYR A 47 4.10 26.60 -0.03
CA TYR A 47 5.00 25.45 -0.25
C TYR A 47 4.89 24.39 0.85
N SER A 48 4.79 24.81 2.12
CA SER A 48 4.63 23.87 3.24
C SER A 48 3.31 23.10 3.17
N MET A 49 2.20 23.77 2.85
CA MET A 49 0.89 23.13 2.71
C MET A 49 0.87 22.17 1.52
N SER A 50 1.40 22.59 0.37
CA SER A 50 1.50 21.75 -0.83
C SER A 50 2.35 20.50 -0.57
N ALA A 51 3.50 20.64 0.08
CA ALA A 51 4.36 19.51 0.42
C ALA A 51 3.67 18.51 1.36
N LEU A 52 3.03 19.00 2.43
CA LEU A 52 2.30 18.15 3.38
C LEU A 52 1.13 17.42 2.70
N MET A 53 0.35 18.13 1.89
CA MET A 53 -0.79 17.53 1.19
C MET A 53 -0.35 16.48 0.17
N LEU A 54 0.73 16.74 -0.56
CA LEU A 54 1.29 15.79 -1.53
C LEU A 54 1.77 14.50 -0.85
N VAL A 55 2.48 14.61 0.28
CA VAL A 55 2.93 13.44 1.06
C VAL A 55 1.73 12.68 1.63
N HIS A 56 0.77 13.38 2.23
CA HIS A 56 -0.44 12.78 2.79
C HIS A 56 -1.24 11.97 1.75
N THR A 57 -1.46 12.57 0.57
CA THR A 57 -2.20 11.92 -0.52
C THR A 57 -1.43 10.74 -1.10
N THR A 58 -0.11 10.83 -1.24
CA THR A 58 0.73 9.71 -1.68
C THR A 58 0.57 8.50 -0.75
N VAL A 59 0.68 8.71 0.57
CA VAL A 59 0.50 7.64 1.56
C VAL A 59 -0.91 7.06 1.52
N SER A 60 -1.93 7.91 1.38
CA SER A 60 -3.33 7.49 1.29
C SER A 60 -3.60 6.64 0.04
N ILE A 61 -3.01 7.02 -1.10
CA ILE A 61 -3.07 6.25 -2.35
C ILE A 61 -2.41 4.88 -2.13
N THR A 62 -1.18 4.82 -1.60
CA THR A 62 -0.49 3.55 -1.35
C THR A 62 -1.31 2.61 -0.46
N LYS A 63 -1.92 3.13 0.61
CA LYS A 63 -2.82 2.35 1.47
C LYS A 63 -4.03 1.83 0.68
N THR A 64 -4.70 2.72 -0.06
CA THR A 64 -5.87 2.35 -0.86
C THR A 64 -5.56 1.27 -1.91
N LEU A 65 -4.38 1.31 -2.54
CA LEU A 65 -3.95 0.28 -3.48
C LEU A 65 -3.72 -1.06 -2.78
N ARG A 66 -3.01 -1.05 -1.66
CA ARG A 66 -2.76 -2.26 -0.87
C ARG A 66 -4.06 -2.88 -0.37
N ASP A 67 -4.97 -2.06 0.16
CA ASP A 67 -6.26 -2.52 0.67
C ASP A 67 -7.11 -3.14 -0.46
N ARG A 68 -7.03 -2.60 -1.69
CA ARG A 68 -7.68 -3.18 -2.87
C ARG A 68 -7.08 -4.52 -3.28
N GLU A 69 -5.76 -4.65 -3.30
CA GLU A 69 -5.07 -5.90 -3.61
C GLU A 69 -5.39 -7.00 -2.60
N GLU A 70 -5.39 -6.66 -1.30
CA GLU A 70 -5.76 -7.58 -0.22
C GLU A 70 -7.24 -7.99 -0.32
N SER A 71 -8.15 -7.04 -0.58
CA SER A 71 -9.58 -7.32 -0.78
C SER A 71 -9.84 -8.26 -1.96
N GLN A 72 -9.19 -8.03 -3.12
CA GLN A 72 -9.34 -8.89 -4.29
C GLN A 72 -8.84 -10.31 -4.02
N ARG A 73 -7.71 -10.45 -3.33
CA ARG A 73 -7.17 -11.77 -2.95
C ARG A 73 -8.11 -12.53 -2.03
N LEU A 74 -8.73 -11.83 -1.06
CA LEU A 74 -9.73 -12.44 -0.18
C LEU A 74 -10.99 -12.86 -0.93
N HIS A 75 -11.47 -12.03 -1.86
CA HIS A 75 -12.64 -12.35 -2.69
C HIS A 75 -12.43 -13.62 -3.49
N ASN A 76 -11.32 -13.73 -4.23
CA ASN A 76 -11.00 -14.91 -5.04
C ASN A 76 -10.96 -16.20 -4.18
N ARG A 77 -10.33 -16.16 -3.00
CA ARG A 77 -10.26 -17.31 -2.09
C ARG A 77 -11.63 -17.75 -1.58
N ILE A 78 -12.56 -16.82 -1.39
CA ILE A 78 -13.93 -17.12 -0.97
C ILE A 78 -14.72 -17.73 -2.12
N GLU A 79 -14.56 -17.22 -3.34
CA GLU A 79 -15.20 -17.79 -4.53
C GLU A 79 -14.72 -19.22 -4.82
N ASP A 80 -13.41 -19.48 -4.70
CA ASP A 80 -12.83 -20.82 -4.85
C ASP A 80 -13.42 -21.80 -3.82
N ALA A 81 -13.47 -21.42 -2.54
CA ALA A 81 -14.03 -22.26 -1.48
C ALA A 81 -15.54 -22.50 -1.62
N LYS A 82 -16.30 -21.51 -2.12
CA LYS A 82 -17.73 -21.69 -2.43
C LYS A 82 -17.92 -22.63 -3.62
N THR A 83 -17.12 -22.47 -4.66
CA THR A 83 -17.15 -23.33 -5.84
C THR A 83 -16.83 -24.78 -5.48
N GLU A 84 -15.82 -25.01 -4.64
CA GLU A 84 -15.46 -26.34 -4.14
C GLU A 84 -16.60 -26.99 -3.35
N LYS A 85 -17.28 -26.23 -2.47
CA LYS A 85 -18.44 -26.73 -1.72
C LYS A 85 -19.62 -27.12 -2.61
N LEU A 86 -19.94 -26.28 -3.60
CA LEU A 86 -21.03 -26.54 -4.55
C LEU A 86 -20.75 -27.80 -5.38
N LEU A 87 -19.52 -27.97 -5.87
CA LEU A 87 -19.12 -29.16 -6.60
C LEU A 87 -19.24 -30.43 -5.74
N LYS A 88 -18.86 -30.36 -4.46
CA LYS A 88 -18.99 -31.48 -3.52
C LYS A 88 -20.45 -31.84 -3.26
N GLU A 89 -21.31 -30.86 -3.00
CA GLU A 89 -22.74 -31.06 -2.75
C GLU A 89 -23.46 -31.66 -3.97
N VAL A 90 -23.16 -31.18 -5.17
CA VAL A 90 -23.70 -31.75 -6.42
C VAL A 90 -23.20 -33.18 -6.63
N GLY A 91 -21.91 -33.44 -6.37
CA GLY A 91 -21.34 -34.78 -6.48
C GLY A 91 -21.96 -35.79 -5.51
N GLU A 92 -22.19 -35.40 -4.26
CA GLU A 92 -22.87 -36.23 -3.25
C GLU A 92 -24.32 -36.51 -3.63
N ASN A 93 -25.06 -35.53 -4.16
CA ASN A 93 -26.44 -35.71 -4.61
C ASN A 93 -26.59 -36.63 -5.84
N ILE A 94 -25.58 -36.70 -6.71
CA ILE A 94 -25.61 -37.61 -7.88
C ILE A 94 -25.25 -39.05 -7.46
N ALA A 95 -24.48 -39.22 -6.38
CA ALA A 95 -24.06 -40.53 -5.88
C ALA A 95 -25.09 -41.22 -4.95
N ALA A 96 -26.15 -40.50 -4.55
CA ALA A 96 -27.27 -41.00 -3.74
C ALA A 96 -28.45 -41.42 -4.62
#